data_AF-A0A914XSU3-F1
#
_entry.id   AF-A0A914XSU3-F1
#
_cell.length_a   1.000
_cell.length_b   1.000
_cell.length_c   1.000
_cell.angle_alpha   90.00
_cell.angle_beta   90.00
_cell.angle_gamma   90.00
#
_symmetry.space_group_name_H-M   'P 1'
#
loop_
_entity.id
_entity.type
_entity.pdbx_description
1 polymer ?
#
loop_
_entity_poly.entity_id
_entity_poly.type
_entity_poly.pdbx_seq_one_letter_code
_entity_poly.pdbx_strand_id
1 'polypeptide(L)'
;MLYPTSFLKSMGLGKACALITDGRFSGGTSGLSIGHVSPEAASGGSIGLIEDGDLIAIDIPNRGIQLQVSDAELAARREAQEARGDKAWTPKNRERQVSFALRAYASLATSADKGAVRDKSKLGG
;
A
#
# COMPACT_ATOMS: atom_id res chain seq x y z
N MET A 1 5.71 0.23 -10.65
CA MET A 1 6.25 -1.14 -10.74
C MET A 1 5.81 -1.72 -12.07
N LEU A 2 6.76 -2.11 -12.94
CA LEU A 2 6.49 -2.74 -14.24
C LEU A 2 6.65 -4.26 -14.19
N TYR A 3 7.64 -4.74 -13.42
CA TYR A 3 7.98 -6.15 -13.37
C TYR A 3 6.81 -7.07 -12.93
N PRO A 4 6.06 -6.78 -11.83
CA PRO A 4 4.96 -7.65 -11.41
C PRO A 4 3.86 -7.79 -12.47
N THR A 5 3.53 -6.69 -13.15
CA THR A 5 2.48 -6.65 -14.17
C THR A 5 2.90 -7.40 -15.43
N SER A 6 4.17 -7.24 -15.85
CA SER A 6 4.72 -7.98 -16.99
C SER A 6 4.82 -9.48 -16.71
N PHE A 7 5.19 -9.85 -15.48
CA PHE A 7 5.32 -11.25 -15.06
C PHE A 7 3.98 -11.99 -15.07
N LEU A 8 2.92 -11.42 -14.47
CA LEU A 8 1.58 -12.04 -14.52
C LEU A 8 1.09 -12.19 -15.97
N LYS A 9 1.36 -11.21 -16.83
CA LYS A 9 1.01 -11.27 -18.24
C LYS A 9 1.72 -12.42 -18.94
N SER A 10 3.03 -12.58 -18.75
CA SER A 10 3.80 -13.67 -19.38
C SER A 10 3.38 -15.05 -18.90
N MET A 11 2.91 -15.16 -17.65
CA MET A 11 2.36 -16.40 -17.09
C MET A 11 0.89 -16.66 -17.51
N GLY A 12 0.27 -15.78 -18.29
CA GLY A 12 -1.14 -15.92 -18.70
C GLY A 12 -2.16 -15.64 -17.59
N LEU A 13 -1.72 -15.08 -16.45
CA LEU A 13 -2.53 -14.91 -15.25
C LEU A 13 -3.20 -13.53 -15.15
N GLY A 14 -3.02 -12.65 -16.13
CA GLY A 14 -3.53 -11.27 -16.10
C GLY A 14 -5.06 -11.12 -15.98
N LYS A 15 -5.84 -12.18 -16.26
CA LYS A 15 -7.30 -12.23 -16.05
C LYS A 15 -7.72 -12.96 -14.76
N ALA A 16 -6.80 -13.71 -14.14
CA ALA A 16 -7.08 -14.56 -12.99
C ALA A 16 -6.57 -13.97 -11.67
N CYS A 17 -5.66 -12.99 -11.73
CA CYS A 17 -5.03 -12.39 -10.57
C CYS A 17 -5.11 -10.87 -10.63
N ALA A 18 -5.53 -10.26 -9.52
CA ALA A 18 -5.48 -8.82 -9.31
C ALA A 18 -4.17 -8.42 -8.62
N LEU A 19 -3.66 -7.24 -8.94
CA LEU A 19 -2.51 -6.63 -8.27
C LEU A 19 -2.95 -5.38 -7.52
N ILE A 20 -2.55 -5.25 -6.26
CA ILE A 20 -2.89 -4.12 -5.40
C ILE A 20 -1.61 -3.59 -4.76
N THR A 21 -1.45 -2.27 -4.70
CA THR A 21 -0.31 -1.62 -4.02
C THR A 21 -0.67 -0.20 -3.56
N ASP A 22 -0.10 0.23 -2.44
CA ASP A 22 -0.04 1.64 -2.02
C ASP A 22 0.97 2.46 -2.83
N GLY A 23 1.86 1.79 -3.56
CA GLY A 23 2.72 2.38 -4.59
C GLY A 23 1.99 2.62 -5.91
N ARG A 24 2.71 2.44 -7.03
CA ARG A 24 2.16 2.66 -8.39
C ARG A 24 2.54 1.52 -9.33
N PHE A 25 1.71 1.27 -10.34
CA PHE A 25 2.07 0.46 -11.52
C PHE A 25 2.53 1.33 -12.69
N SER A 26 3.07 0.72 -13.75
CA SER A 26 3.48 1.44 -14.97
C SER A 26 2.28 1.69 -15.90
N GLY A 27 2.35 2.68 -16.79
CA GLY A 27 1.27 2.96 -17.75
C GLY A 27 0.99 1.83 -18.76
N GLY A 28 1.96 0.93 -18.99
CA GLY A 28 1.82 -0.25 -19.85
C GLY A 28 1.19 -1.48 -19.18
N THR A 29 0.51 -1.29 -18.06
CA THR A 29 -0.07 -2.38 -17.26
C THR A 29 -1.33 -2.94 -17.90
N SER A 30 -1.55 -4.25 -17.79
CA SER A 30 -2.75 -4.95 -18.26
C SER A 30 -3.37 -5.78 -17.13
N GLY A 31 -4.67 -6.04 -17.20
CA GLY A 31 -5.40 -6.75 -16.14
C GLY A 31 -5.81 -5.82 -15.00
N LEU A 32 -6.29 -6.41 -13.89
CA LEU A 32 -6.77 -5.65 -12.75
C LEU A 32 -5.60 -5.23 -11.85
N SER A 33 -5.08 -4.02 -12.05
CA SER A 33 -3.93 -3.48 -11.32
C SER A 33 -4.27 -2.14 -10.66
N ILE A 34 -4.39 -2.15 -9.34
CA ILE A 34 -4.87 -1.04 -8.51
C ILE A 34 -3.69 -0.46 -7.74
N GLY A 35 -3.32 0.78 -8.06
CA GLY A 35 -2.27 1.52 -7.35
C GLY A 35 -2.85 2.63 -6.46
N HIS A 36 -1.96 3.32 -5.76
CA HIS A 36 -2.27 4.50 -4.92
C HIS A 36 -3.27 4.21 -3.80
N VAL A 37 -3.35 2.96 -3.33
CA VAL A 37 -4.19 2.61 -2.18
C VAL A 37 -3.78 3.48 -1.00
N SER A 38 -4.75 4.22 -0.47
CA SER A 38 -4.56 5.22 0.58
C SER A 38 -5.59 4.99 1.69
N PRO A 39 -5.21 5.11 2.98
CA PRO A 39 -3.86 5.37 3.49
C PRO A 39 -2.87 4.24 3.15
N GLU A 40 -1.60 4.59 2.92
CA GLU A 40 -0.54 3.60 2.65
C GLU A 40 -0.25 2.74 3.89
N ALA A 41 0.43 1.60 3.71
CA ALA A 41 0.77 0.71 4.82
C ALA A 41 1.61 1.42 5.88
N ALA A 42 2.57 2.25 5.48
CA ALA A 42 3.43 3.00 6.40
C ALA A 42 2.67 4.06 7.22
N SER A 43 1.49 4.49 6.75
CA SER A 43 0.62 5.46 7.43
C SER A 43 -0.51 4.79 8.22
N GLY A 44 -0.45 3.46 8.41
CA GLY A 44 -1.47 2.75 9.20
C GLY A 44 -2.72 2.35 8.44
N GLY A 45 -2.71 2.37 7.11
CA GLY A 45 -3.84 1.94 6.30
C GLY A 45 -4.11 0.44 6.37
N SER A 46 -5.35 0.02 6.08
CA SER A 46 -5.76 -1.38 6.15
C SER A 46 -4.94 -2.31 5.25
N ILE A 47 -4.35 -1.79 4.17
CA ILE A 47 -3.43 -2.56 3.30
C ILE A 47 -2.21 -3.10 4.07
N GLY A 48 -1.79 -2.43 5.15
CA GLY A 48 -0.71 -2.89 6.03
C GLY A 48 -1.11 -3.96 7.05
N LEU A 49 -2.40 -4.33 7.11
CA LEU A 49 -2.97 -5.35 8.01
C LEU A 49 -3.43 -6.62 7.27
N ILE A 50 -3.29 -6.66 5.95
CA ILE A 50 -3.64 -7.82 5.13
C ILE A 50 -2.67 -8.96 5.46
N GLU A 51 -3.23 -10.15 5.63
CA GLU A 51 -2.50 -11.41 5.84
C GLU A 51 -2.80 -12.39 4.70
N ASP A 52 -1.90 -13.35 4.48
CA ASP A 52 -2.06 -14.35 3.43
C ASP A 52 -3.33 -15.18 3.66
N GLY A 53 -4.15 -15.30 2.62
CA GLY A 53 -5.43 -16.01 2.67
C GLY A 53 -6.64 -15.12 2.91
N ASP A 54 -6.45 -13.84 3.27
CA ASP A 54 -7.55 -12.89 3.35
C ASP A 54 -8.24 -12.70 1.99
N LEU A 55 -9.57 -12.61 2.02
CA LEU A 55 -10.36 -12.34 0.82
C LEU A 55 -10.47 -10.83 0.58
N ILE A 56 -10.23 -10.40 -0.66
CA ILE A 56 -10.42 -9.01 -1.09
C ILE A 56 -11.46 -9.01 -2.21
N ALA A 57 -12.61 -8.39 -1.93
CA ALA A 57 -13.66 -8.18 -2.91
C ALA A 57 -13.36 -6.91 -3.71
N ILE A 58 -13.40 -6.99 -5.04
CA ILE A 58 -13.24 -5.85 -5.94
C ILE A 58 -14.48 -5.74 -6.82
N ASP A 59 -15.17 -4.61 -6.74
CA ASP A 59 -16.38 -4.31 -7.49
C ASP A 59 -16.11 -3.09 -8.38
N ILE A 60 -15.85 -3.34 -9.66
CA ILE A 60 -15.54 -2.28 -10.64
C ILE A 60 -16.77 -1.41 -10.94
N PRO A 61 -17.97 -1.96 -11.22
CA PRO A 61 -19.18 -1.16 -11.42
C PRO A 61 -19.46 -0.19 -10.26
N ASN A 62 -19.34 -0.64 -9.02
CA ASN A 62 -19.63 0.18 -7.84
C ASN A 62 -18.40 0.93 -7.30
N ARG A 63 -17.23 0.80 -7.94
CA ARG A 63 -15.96 1.41 -7.52
C ARG A 63 -15.57 1.03 -6.08
N GLY A 64 -15.86 -0.21 -5.70
CA GLY A 64 -15.61 -0.76 -4.37
C GLY A 64 -14.38 -1.66 -4.32
N ILE A 65 -13.64 -1.57 -3.22
CA ILE A 65 -12.62 -2.54 -2.83
C ILE A 65 -12.74 -2.76 -1.32
N GLN A 66 -12.90 -4.02 -0.90
CA GLN A 66 -13.14 -4.36 0.50
C GLN A 66 -12.32 -5.57 0.91
N LEU A 67 -11.55 -5.41 1.98
CA LEU A 67 -10.95 -6.51 2.72
C LEU A 67 -12.06 -7.21 3.53
N GLN A 68 -12.34 -8.47 3.22
CA GLN A 68 -13.41 -9.27 3.81
C GLN A 68 -12.96 -9.90 5.13
N VAL A 69 -12.54 -9.05 6.06
CA VAL A 69 -12.12 -9.40 7.41
C VAL A 69 -13.00 -8.63 8.38
N SER A 70 -13.45 -9.27 9.47
CA SER A 70 -14.30 -8.61 10.45
C SER A 70 -13.61 -7.42 11.11
N ASP A 71 -14.38 -6.42 11.53
CA ASP A 71 -13.83 -5.25 12.22
C ASP A 71 -13.08 -5.61 13.51
N ALA A 72 -13.56 -6.63 14.23
CA ALA A 72 -12.91 -7.12 15.45
C ALA A 72 -11.52 -7.71 15.18
N GLU A 73 -11.40 -8.50 14.11
CA GLU A 73 -10.12 -9.07 13.67
C GLU A 73 -9.17 -7.97 13.17
N LEU A 74 -9.66 -7.00 12.38
CA LEU A 74 -8.85 -5.87 11.94
C LEU A 74 -8.39 -4.99 13.10
N ALA A 75 -9.22 -4.81 14.13
CA ALA A 75 -8.85 -4.11 15.35
C ALA A 75 -7.74 -4.85 16.10
N ALA A 76 -7.88 -6.17 16.29
CA ALA A 76 -6.86 -7.00 16.94
C ALA A 76 -5.52 -6.96 16.19
N ARG A 77 -5.54 -7.06 14.85
CA ARG A 77 -4.31 -6.93 14.03
C ARG A 77 -3.68 -5.55 14.13
N ARG A 78 -4.50 -4.50 14.19
CA ARG A 78 -4.03 -3.13 14.40
C ARG A 78 -3.36 -2.97 15.76
N GLU A 79 -3.98 -3.45 16.84
CA GLU A 79 -3.41 -3.42 18.18
C GLU A 79 -2.07 -4.18 18.23
N ALA A 80 -2.01 -5.38 17.64
CA ALA A 80 -0.78 -6.16 17.55
C ALA A 80 0.32 -5.43 16.75
N GLN A 81 -0.06 -4.70 15.70
CA GLN A 81 0.86 -3.91 14.90
C GLN A 81 1.37 -2.68 15.64
N GLU A 82 0.51 -1.99 16.39
CA GLU A 82 0.84 -0.82 17.20
C GLU A 82 1.68 -1.19 18.44
N ALA A 83 1.46 -2.38 19.02
CA ALA A 83 2.25 -2.93 20.12
C ALA A 83 3.74 -3.11 19.78
N ARG A 84 4.13 -3.02 18.50
CA ARG A 84 5.53 -3.00 18.06
C ARG A 84 6.26 -1.68 18.38
N GLY A 85 5.57 -0.67 18.93
CA GLY A 85 6.16 0.60 19.37
C GLY A 85 6.82 1.36 18.21
N ASP A 86 8.07 1.78 18.38
CA ASP A 86 8.86 2.49 17.35
C ASP A 86 9.02 1.71 16.04
N LYS A 87 8.77 0.39 16.06
CA LYS A 87 8.81 -0.48 14.88
C LYS A 87 7.43 -0.69 14.25
N ALA A 88 6.35 -0.12 14.79
CA ALA A 88 5.01 -0.21 14.20
C ALA A 88 5.02 0.34 12.76
N TRP A 89 4.26 -0.30 11.87
CA TRP A 89 4.13 0.12 10.46
C TRP A 89 5.45 0.16 9.65
N THR A 90 6.51 -0.43 10.20
CA THR A 90 7.77 -0.62 9.49
C THR A 90 7.93 -2.08 9.02
N PRO A 91 8.67 -2.34 7.93
CA PRO A 91 9.00 -3.70 7.51
C PRO A 91 9.79 -4.46 8.58
N LYS A 92 9.48 -5.75 8.76
CA LYS A 92 10.08 -6.58 9.83
C LYS A 92 11.59 -6.84 9.62
N ASN A 93 11.98 -7.24 8.40
CA ASN A 93 13.34 -7.76 8.11
C ASN A 93 14.02 -7.02 6.94
N ARG A 94 13.73 -5.72 6.74
CA ARG A 94 14.28 -4.96 5.61
C ARG A 94 15.56 -4.23 6.00
N GLU A 95 16.70 -4.69 5.49
CA GLU A 95 17.97 -3.97 5.57
C GLU A 95 18.15 -3.08 4.33
N ARG A 96 18.02 -1.76 4.51
CA ARG A 96 18.23 -0.78 3.43
C ARG A 96 18.80 0.51 3.97
N GLN A 97 19.89 0.99 3.38
CA GLN A 97 20.32 2.37 3.60
C GLN A 97 19.40 3.35 2.88
N VAL A 98 18.82 4.29 3.63
CA VAL A 98 17.95 5.34 3.08
C VAL A 98 18.75 6.64 3.06
N SER A 99 18.94 7.21 1.87
CA SER A 99 19.66 8.47 1.71
C SER A 99 18.94 9.62 2.44
N PHE A 100 19.69 10.66 2.77
CA PHE A 100 19.11 11.87 3.39
C PHE A 100 17.99 12.46 2.53
N ALA A 101 18.17 12.55 1.21
CA ALA A 101 17.17 13.06 0.29
C ALA A 101 15.84 12.28 0.35
N LEU A 102 15.90 10.94 0.44
CA LEU A 102 14.70 10.11 0.55
C LEU A 102 14.02 10.23 1.92
N ARG A 103 14.80 10.36 3.00
CA ARG A 103 14.25 10.64 4.34
C ARG A 103 13.54 11.99 4.38
N ALA A 104 14.16 13.02 3.81
CA ALA A 104 13.57 14.35 3.70
C ALA A 104 12.29 14.32 2.86
N TYR A 105 12.29 13.65 1.70
CA TYR A 105 11.08 13.49 0.89
C TYR A 105 9.96 12.81 1.68
N ALA A 106 10.24 11.67 2.35
CA ALA A 106 9.25 10.93 3.13
C ALA A 106 8.64 11.77 4.27
N SER A 107 9.42 12.64 4.92
CA SER A 107 8.89 13.50 5.98
C SER A 107 7.89 14.56 5.49
N LEU A 108 7.98 14.95 4.21
CA LEU A 108 7.19 16.02 3.62
C LEU A 108 6.06 15.52 2.72
N ALA A 109 6.20 14.34 2.13
CA ALA A 109 5.22 13.80 1.20
C ALA A 109 3.85 13.65 1.85
N THR A 110 2.80 14.07 1.15
CA THR A 110 1.42 13.77 1.49
C THR A 110 1.00 12.44 0.90
N SER A 111 -0.14 11.92 1.36
CA SER A 111 -0.73 10.69 0.84
C SER A 111 -1.04 10.79 -0.66
N ALA A 112 -1.08 9.65 -1.34
CA ALA A 112 -1.25 9.58 -2.80
C ALA A 112 -2.62 10.11 -3.27
N ASP A 113 -3.67 9.95 -2.46
CA ASP A 113 -4.99 10.57 -2.67
C ASP A 113 -4.95 12.11 -2.69
N LYS A 114 -3.90 12.72 -2.12
CA LYS A 114 -3.63 14.17 -2.15
C LYS A 114 -2.58 14.56 -3.21
N GLY A 115 -2.23 13.64 -4.11
CA GLY A 115 -1.29 13.86 -5.20
C GLY A 115 0.19 13.76 -4.82
N ALA A 116 0.52 13.24 -3.63
CA ALA A 116 1.90 13.09 -3.15
C ALA A 116 2.73 14.39 -3.20
N VAL A 117 2.06 15.53 -2.96
CA VAL A 117 2.70 16.84 -2.87
C VAL A 117 3.58 16.93 -1.62
N ARG A 118 4.50 17.89 -1.59
CA ARG A 118 5.32 18.17 -0.40
C ARG A 118 4.62 19.20 0.47
N ASP A 119 4.26 18.81 1.68
CA ASP A 119 3.70 19.69 2.69
C ASP A 119 4.79 20.55 3.33
N LYS A 120 4.82 21.83 2.95
CA LYS A 120 5.81 22.80 3.43
C LYS A 120 5.57 23.23 4.88
N SER A 121 4.35 23.09 5.40
CA SER A 121 4.02 23.52 6.76
C SER A 121 4.80 22.73 7.82
N LYS A 122 5.19 21.49 7.50
CA LYS A 122 6.06 20.64 8.32
C LYS A 122 7.48 21.18 8.52
N LEU A 123 7.88 22.21 7.76
CA LEU A 123 9.17 22.89 7.91
C LEU A 123 9.09 24.16 8.75
N GLY A 124 7.93 24.47 9.36
CA GLY A 124 7.74 25.64 10.23
C GLY A 124 7.44 26.94 9.47
N GLY A 125 6.80 26.86 8.30
CA GLY A 125 6.38 28.00 7.48
C GLY A 125 4.90 27.99 7.14
#